data_AF-A0A5E4DFF4-F1
#
_entry.id   AF-A0A5E4DFF4-F1
#
_cell.length_a   1.000
_cell.length_b   1.000
_cell.length_c   1.000
_cell.angle_alpha   90.00
_cell.angle_beta   90.00
_cell.angle_gamma   90.00
#
_symmetry.space_group_name_H-M   'P 1'
#
loop_
_entity.id
_entity.type
_entity.pdbx_description
1 polymer ?
#
loop_
_entity_poly.entity_id
_entity_poly.type
_entity_poly.pdbx_seq_one_letter_code
_entity_poly.pdbx_strand_id
1 'polypeptide(L)'
;MYEMVKKIIDVVQDHYVDWEQDMERYPYVGILHVRDTLIPPQSRRRMKRVWDRAVEFLASNESRIQTESHRVAGEDMLVWRWTKPSSFSDSER
;
A
#
# COMPACT_ATOMS: atom_id res chain seq x y z
N MET A 1 -8.46 2.83 -14.09
CA MET A 1 -8.20 3.45 -12.77
C MET A 1 -8.62 2.50 -11.67
N TYR A 2 -9.90 2.14 -11.56
CA TYR A 2 -10.39 1.18 -10.54
C TYR A 2 -9.67 -0.17 -10.54
N GLU A 3 -9.30 -0.71 -11.70
CA GLU A 3 -8.49 -1.93 -11.78
C GLU A 3 -7.12 -1.78 -11.14
N MET A 4 -6.48 -0.61 -11.27
CA MET A 4 -5.20 -0.34 -10.63
C MET A 4 -5.36 -0.23 -9.12
N VAL A 5 -6.42 0.42 -8.66
CA VAL A 5 -6.77 0.51 -7.23
C VAL A 5 -6.94 -0.88 -6.64
N LYS A 6 -7.73 -1.77 -7.28
CA LYS A 6 -7.91 -3.16 -6.83
C LYS A 6 -6.57 -3.89 -6.74
N LYS A 7 -5.76 -3.82 -7.80
CA LYS A 7 -4.42 -4.44 -7.81
C LYS A 7 -3.50 -3.94 -6.69
N ILE A 8 -3.54 -2.65 -6.37
CA ILE A 8 -2.77 -2.10 -5.25
C ILE A 8 -3.29 -2.67 -3.92
N ILE A 9 -4.60 -2.70 -3.72
CA ILE A 9 -5.23 -3.26 -2.51
C ILE A 9 -4.82 -4.72 -2.35
N ASP A 10 -4.92 -5.53 -3.42
CA ASP A 10 -4.56 -6.95 -3.42
C ASP A 10 -3.09 -7.12 -2.99
N VAL A 11 -2.15 -6.37 -3.58
CA VAL A 11 -0.72 -6.47 -3.20
C VAL A 11 -0.47 -6.09 -1.74
N VAL A 12 -1.08 -5.02 -1.25
CA VAL A 12 -0.88 -4.58 0.14
C VAL A 12 -1.51 -5.56 1.13
N GLN A 13 -2.67 -6.13 0.78
CA GLN A 13 -3.36 -7.13 1.58
C GLN A 13 -2.60 -8.45 1.60
N ASP A 14 -2.12 -8.93 0.47
CA ASP A 14 -1.31 -10.16 0.36
C ASP A 14 -0.03 -10.03 1.17
N HIS A 15 0.68 -8.90 1.06
CA HIS A 15 1.87 -8.60 1.89
C HIS A 15 1.55 -8.63 3.38
N TYR A 16 0.38 -8.11 3.78
CA TYR A 16 -0.05 -8.16 5.17
C TYR A 16 -0.30 -9.59 5.66
N VAL A 17 -0.93 -10.42 4.83
CA VAL A 17 -1.17 -11.85 5.12
C VAL A 17 0.15 -12.61 5.22
N ASP A 18 1.11 -12.30 4.35
CA ASP A 18 2.46 -12.90 4.38
C ASP A 18 3.22 -12.50 5.64
N TRP A 19 3.10 -11.24 6.06
CA TRP A 19 3.63 -10.78 7.35
C TRP A 19 2.97 -11.47 8.55
N GLU A 20 1.64 -11.68 8.54
CA GLU A 20 0.95 -12.42 9.60
C GLU A 20 1.39 -13.89 9.68
N GLN A 21 1.91 -14.46 8.60
CA GLN A 21 2.44 -15.83 8.52
C GLN A 21 3.95 -15.92 8.80
N ASP A 22 4.57 -14.86 9.35
CA ASP A 22 6.02 -14.75 9.59
C ASP A 22 6.89 -14.91 8.33
N MET A 23 6.32 -14.74 7.13
CA MET A 23 7.06 -14.81 5.87
C MET A 23 7.75 -13.49 5.49
N GLU A 24 7.23 -12.39 6.01
CA GLU A 24 7.74 -11.05 5.74
C GLU A 24 8.16 -10.33 7.03
N ARG A 25 9.20 -9.49 6.94
CA ARG A 25 9.83 -8.91 8.13
C ARG A 25 9.07 -7.72 8.71
N TYR A 26 8.33 -7.01 7.86
CA TYR A 26 7.70 -5.74 8.21
C TYR A 26 6.23 -5.69 7.79
N PRO A 27 5.34 -5.10 8.61
CA PRO A 27 3.91 -4.97 8.31
C PRO A 27 3.60 -3.85 7.29
N TYR A 28 4.59 -3.45 6.48
CA TYR A 28 4.46 -2.38 5.50
C TYR A 28 5.24 -2.70 4.23
N VAL A 29 4.77 -2.15 3.12
CA VAL A 29 5.38 -2.31 1.79
C VAL A 29 5.69 -0.95 1.18
N GLY A 30 6.86 -0.81 0.54
CA GLY A 30 7.23 0.44 -0.12
C GLY A 30 6.33 0.77 -1.30
N ILE A 31 5.84 2.01 -1.41
CA ILE A 31 4.98 2.43 -2.54
C ILE A 31 5.69 2.23 -3.88
N LEU A 32 6.99 2.50 -3.92
CA LEU A 32 7.83 2.28 -5.10
C LEU A 32 7.93 0.80 -5.46
N HIS A 33 8.01 -0.09 -4.47
CA HIS A 33 8.04 -1.53 -4.68
C HIS A 33 6.72 -2.01 -5.30
N VAL A 34 5.57 -1.61 -4.74
CA VAL A 34 4.25 -1.96 -5.29
C VAL A 34 4.09 -1.47 -6.73
N ARG A 35 4.51 -0.23 -7.02
CA ARG A 35 4.48 0.32 -8.39
C ARG A 35 5.29 -0.52 -9.36
N ASP A 36 6.49 -0.92 -8.94
CA ASP A 36 7.42 -1.63 -9.80
C ASP A 36 6.99 -3.09 -10.02
N THR A 37 6.32 -3.72 -9.05
CA THR A 37 5.67 -5.02 -9.18
C THR A 37 4.47 -4.98 -10.14
N LEU A 38 3.63 -3.94 -10.05
CA LEU A 38 2.41 -3.82 -10.86
C LEU A 38 2.65 -3.26 -12.28
N ILE A 39 3.70 -2.45 -12.47
CA ILE A 39 3.94 -1.71 -13.71
C ILE A 39 5.35 -2.02 -14.24
N PRO A 40 5.45 -2.87 -15.28
CA PRO A 40 6.72 -3.15 -15.94
C PRO A 40 7.39 -1.85 -16.45
N PRO A 41 8.74 -1.78 -16.49
CA PRO A 41 9.47 -0.57 -16.87
C PRO A 41 9.00 0.06 -18.18
N GLN A 42 8.70 -0.77 -19.19
CA GLN A 42 8.22 -0.35 -20.51
C GLN A 42 6.88 0.40 -20.47
N SER A 43 6.02 0.06 -19.50
CA SER A 43 4.67 0.65 -19.37
C SER A 43 4.62 1.85 -18.43
N ARG A 44 5.67 2.15 -17.67
CA ARG A 44 5.68 3.20 -16.63
C ARG A 44 5.26 4.58 -17.17
N ARG A 45 5.79 4.98 -18.32
CA ARG A 45 5.47 6.31 -18.90
C ARG A 45 4.00 6.43 -19.27
N ARG A 46 3.41 5.37 -19.82
CA ARG A 46 1.98 5.33 -20.19
C ARG A 46 1.08 5.22 -18.97
N MET A 47 1.48 4.42 -17.99
CA MET A 47 0.70 4.11 -16.80
C MET A 47 0.80 5.16 -15.70
N LYS A 48 1.77 6.09 -15.76
CA LYS A 48 2.00 7.12 -14.74
C LYS A 48 0.71 7.85 -14.33
N ARG A 49 -0.07 8.33 -15.31
CA ARG A 49 -1.33 9.05 -15.02
C ARG A 49 -2.38 8.18 -14.33
N VAL A 50 -2.42 6.89 -14.64
CA VAL A 50 -3.36 5.94 -14.03
C VAL A 50 -2.90 5.60 -12.61
N TRP A 51 -1.60 5.43 -12.41
CA TRP A 51 -0.99 5.24 -11.11
C TRP A 51 -1.24 6.43 -10.18
N ASP A 52 -0.90 7.64 -10.61
CA ASP A 52 -1.06 8.86 -9.82
C ASP A 52 -2.53 9.04 -9.37
N ARG A 53 -3.49 8.84 -10.28
CA ARG A 53 -4.93 8.87 -9.95
C ARG A 53 -5.38 7.74 -9.02
N ALA A 54 -4.78 6.55 -9.12
CA ALA A 54 -5.12 5.43 -8.26
C ALA A 54 -4.62 5.67 -6.82
N VAL A 55 -3.42 6.21 -6.67
CA VAL A 55 -2.85 6.60 -5.38
C VAL A 55 -3.68 7.69 -4.71
N GLU A 56 -4.06 8.73 -5.46
CA GLU A 56 -4.92 9.81 -4.97
C GLU A 56 -6.30 9.29 -4.54
N PHE A 57 -6.88 8.40 -5.34
CA PHE A 57 -8.14 7.74 -5.01
C PHE A 57 -8.04 6.91 -3.73
N LEU A 58 -6.97 6.11 -3.57
CA LEU A 58 -6.72 5.32 -2.37
C LEU A 58 -6.60 6.20 -1.12
N ALA A 59 -5.79 7.26 -1.18
CA ALA A 59 -5.61 8.18 -0.06
C ALA A 59 -6.93 8.86 0.37
N SER A 60 -7.87 9.05 -0.56
CA SER A 60 -9.13 9.73 -0.30
C SER A 60 -10.29 8.78 0.07
N ASN A 61 -10.23 7.51 -0.31
CA ASN A 61 -11.39 6.60 -0.23
C ASN A 61 -11.10 5.25 0.47
N GLU A 62 -9.84 4.85 0.60
CA GLU A 62 -9.47 3.54 1.17
C GLU A 62 -8.87 3.73 2.57
N SER A 63 -9.71 3.51 3.59
CA SER A 63 -9.30 3.67 4.99
C SER A 63 -8.42 2.53 5.50
N ARG A 64 -8.39 1.38 4.81
CA ARG A 64 -7.60 0.20 5.21
C ARG A 64 -6.11 0.31 4.83
N ILE A 65 -5.72 1.32 4.05
CA ILE A 65 -4.34 1.52 3.64
C ILE A 65 -3.86 2.86 4.20
N GLN A 66 -2.91 2.80 5.14
CA GLN A 66 -2.26 3.97 5.68
C GLN A 66 -0.97 4.25 4.90
N THR A 67 -0.80 5.50 4.47
CA THR A 67 0.46 5.97 3.88
C THR A 67 1.35 6.55 4.97
N GLU A 68 2.54 5.97 5.15
CA GLU A 68 3.51 6.38 6.16
C GLU A 68 4.85 6.73 5.51
N SER A 69 5.63 7.60 6.15
CA SER A 69 7.01 7.88 5.76
C SER A 69 7.95 7.19 6.75
N HIS A 70 8.80 6.31 6.24
CA HIS A 70 9.78 5.55 7.03
C HIS A 70 11.18 5.88 6.57
N ARG A 71 12.08 6.11 7.52
CA ARG A 71 13.48 6.36 7.21
C ARG A 71 14.25 5.05 7.08
N VAL A 72 14.53 4.65 5.84
CA VAL A 72 15.27 3.42 5.52
C VAL A 72 16.66 3.81 5.02
N ALA A 73 17.71 3.30 5.67
CA ALA A 73 19.11 3.59 5.32
C ALA A 73 19.46 5.11 5.24
N GLY A 74 18.73 5.96 5.97
CA GLY A 74 18.94 7.40 6.00
C GLY A 74 18.06 8.21 5.03
N GLU A 75 17.32 7.54 4.15
CA GLU A 75 16.39 8.15 3.18
C GLU A 75 14.92 7.95 3.60
N ASP A 76 14.10 8.98 3.41
CA ASP A 76 12.66 8.91 3.69
C ASP A 76 11.94 8.19 2.54
N MET A 77 11.39 7.02 2.84
CA MET A 77 10.62 6.21 1.91
C MET A 77 9.15 6.24 2.28
N LEU A 78 8.29 6.43 1.28
CA LEU A 78 6.86 6.25 1.45
C LEU A 78 6.50 4.77 1.39
N VAL A 79 5.76 4.33 2.39
CA VAL A 79 5.27 2.96 2.52
C VAL A 79 3.76 2.94 2.70
N TRP A 80 3.16 1.82 2.32
CA TRP A 80 1.78 1.49 2.62
C TRP A 80 1.73 0.41 3.68
N ARG A 81 0.86 0.62 4.67
CA ARG A 81 0.56 -0.31 5.74
C ARG A 81 -0.91 -0.68 5.68
N TRP A 82 -1.21 -1.97 5.75
CA TRP A 82 -2.57 -2.43 5.95
C TRP A 82 -2.99 -2.17 7.41
N THR A 83 -4.06 -1.41 7.58
CA THR A 83 -4.71 -1.23 8.87
C THR A 83 -5.81 -2.29 8.96
N LYS A 84 -5.73 -3.17 9.96
CA LYS A 84 -6.90 -3.98 10.31
C LYS A 84 -8.05 -3.01 10.58
N PRO A 85 -9.28 -3.30 10.13
CA PRO A 85 -10.42 -2.56 10.64
C PRO A 85 -10.34 -2.70 12.14
N SER A 86 -10.08 -1.59 12.83
CA SER A 86 -10.24 -1.54 14.26
C SER A 86 -11.69 -1.93 14.48
N SER A 87 -11.93 -3.16 14.97
CA SER A 87 -13.02 -3.36 15.91
C SER A 87 -12.70 -2.35 16.99
N PHE A 88 -13.28 -1.16 16.86
CA PHE A 88 -13.20 -0.10 17.84
C PHE A 88 -13.43 -0.81 19.16
N SER A 89 -12.38 -0.83 19.98
CA SER A 89 -12.43 -1.42 21.29
C SER A 89 -13.61 -0.74 21.98
N ASP A 90 -14.71 -1.47 22.15
CA ASP A 90 -15.77 -1.07 23.06
C ASP A 90 -15.19 -1.25 24.46
N SER A 91 -14.38 -0.27 24.82
CA SER A 91 -13.75 -0.12 26.10
C SER A 91 -13.86 1.36 26.35
N GLU A 92 -15.03 1.76 26.84
CA GLU A 92 -15.24 2.68 27.96
C GLU A 92 -16.70 3.18 27.99
N ARG A 93 -17.57 2.47 28.72
CA ARG A 93 -18.13 2.98 29.99
C ARG A 93 -19.08 2.00 30.68
#